data_AF-A0A7Y4Q9G5-F1
#
_entry.id   AF-A0A7Y4Q9G5-F1
#
_cell.length_a   1.000
_cell.length_b   1.000
_cell.length_c   1.000
_cell.angle_alpha   90.00
_cell.angle_beta   90.00
_cell.angle_gamma   90.00
#
_symmetry.space_group_name_H-M   'P 1'
#
loop_
_entity.id
_entity.type
_entity.pdbx_description
1 polymer ?
#
loop_
_entity_poly.entity_id
_entity_poly.type
_entity_poly.pdbx_seq_one_letter_code
_entity_poly.pdbx_strand_id
1 'polypeptide(L)'
;MESVSLTEQQETPIAKQIFESRFISRDLSWLQFNYRVLDQANHIDRSVFDRLKFLAITASNLDEFCTIRLGSLYNYLDYGKERFDYSGLRETPFRQYLLD
;
A
#
# COMPACT_ATOMS: atom_id res chain seq x y z
N MET A 1 -18.02 30.92 18.60
CA MET A 1 -16.87 31.52 17.92
C MET A 1 -16.13 30.35 17.27
N GLU A 2 -16.33 30.25 15.96
CA GLU A 2 -15.71 29.35 14.97
C GLU A 2 -15.57 27.86 15.33
N SER A 3 -16.64 27.12 14.98
CA SER A 3 -16.54 25.74 14.52
C SER A 3 -15.54 25.68 13.36
N VAL A 4 -14.36 25.11 13.61
CA VAL A 4 -13.47 24.67 12.54
C VAL A 4 -14.20 23.55 11.81
N SER A 5 -14.87 23.90 10.71
CA SER A 5 -15.42 22.95 9.76
C SER A 5 -14.28 22.03 9.34
N LEU A 6 -14.35 20.78 9.80
CA LEU A 6 -13.57 19.68 9.26
C LEU A 6 -13.89 19.62 7.77
N THR A 7 -12.96 20.13 6.97
CA THR A 7 -13.02 20.15 5.52
C THR A 7 -13.44 18.77 5.04
N GLU A 8 -14.59 18.68 4.35
CA GLU A 8 -14.95 17.51 3.56
C GLU A 8 -13.80 17.27 2.58
N GLN A 9 -12.88 16.37 2.93
CA GLN A 9 -11.89 15.87 1.98
C GLN A 9 -12.70 15.13 0.92
N GLN A 10 -12.86 15.73 -0.26
CA GLN A 10 -13.50 15.08 -1.39
C GLN A 10 -12.83 13.71 -1.61
N GLU A 11 -13.53 12.63 -1.27
CA GLU A 11 -13.02 11.29 -1.46
C GLU A 11 -12.76 11.07 -2.95
N THR A 12 -11.53 10.68 -3.28
CA THR A 12 -11.19 10.32 -4.65
C THR A 12 -12.04 9.11 -5.07
N PRO A 13 -12.40 8.96 -6.36
CA PRO A 13 -13.15 7.80 -6.85
C PRO A 13 -12.52 6.46 -6.44
N ILE A 14 -11.19 6.45 -6.32
CA ILE A 14 -10.40 5.31 -5.85
C ILE A 14 -10.64 5.03 -4.38
N ALA A 15 -10.59 6.06 -3.51
CA ALA A 15 -10.84 5.90 -2.09
C ALA A 15 -12.25 5.34 -1.85
N LYS A 16 -13.26 5.90 -2.52
CA LYS A 16 -14.64 5.41 -2.46
C LYS A 16 -14.74 3.93 -2.86
N GLN A 17 -14.11 3.54 -3.98
CA GLN A 17 -14.10 2.14 -4.43
C GLN A 17 -13.46 1.20 -3.39
N ILE A 18 -12.38 1.63 -2.73
CA ILE A 18 -11.73 0.85 -1.68
C ILE A 18 -12.67 0.66 -0.49
N PHE A 19 -13.32 1.74 -0.04
CA PHE A 19 -14.21 1.70 1.13
C PHE A 19 -15.51 0.91 0.88
N GLU A 20 -16.05 0.96 -0.33
CA GLU A 20 -17.26 0.22 -0.70
C GLU A 20 -16.98 -1.27 -1.00
N SER A 21 -15.71 -1.66 -1.15
CA SER A 21 -15.36 -3.04 -1.45
C SER A 21 -15.58 -3.98 -0.28
N ARG A 22 -16.17 -5.15 -0.54
CA ARG A 22 -16.29 -6.24 0.45
C ARG A 22 -14.97 -6.93 0.75
N PHE A 23 -13.94 -6.69 -0.05
CA PHE A 23 -12.62 -7.32 0.07
C PHE A 23 -11.53 -6.25 0.17
N ILE A 24 -10.51 -6.55 0.97
CA ILE A 24 -9.32 -5.69 1.06
C ILE A 24 -8.42 -5.99 -0.12
N SER A 25 -7.83 -4.95 -0.71
CA SER A 25 -6.89 -5.16 -1.80
C SER A 25 -5.69 -6.01 -1.38
N ARG A 26 -5.29 -6.94 -2.23
CA ARG A 26 -4.15 -7.83 -1.97
C ARG A 26 -2.86 -7.05 -1.71
N ASP A 27 -2.60 -5.98 -2.47
CA ASP A 27 -1.36 -5.23 -2.34
C ASP A 27 -1.39 -4.28 -1.15
N LEU A 28 -2.53 -3.62 -0.90
CA LEU A 28 -2.70 -2.78 0.29
C LEU A 28 -2.64 -3.61 1.57
N SER A 29 -3.25 -4.80 1.57
CA SER A 29 -3.16 -5.75 2.68
C SER A 29 -1.71 -6.18 2.94
N TRP A 30 -0.95 -6.44 1.89
CA TRP A 30 0.47 -6.77 1.99
C TRP A 30 1.29 -5.60 2.56
N LEU A 31 1.06 -4.37 2.08
CA LEU A 31 1.73 -3.18 2.62
C LEU A 31 1.40 -2.98 4.11
N GLN A 32 0.12 -3.13 4.49
CA GLN A 32 -0.32 -3.07 5.88
C GLN A 32 0.31 -4.17 6.76
N PHE A 33 0.57 -5.35 6.19
CA PHE A 33 1.37 -6.37 6.87
C PHE A 33 2.82 -5.88 7.09
N ASN A 34 3.49 -5.37 6.05
CA ASN A 34 4.88 -4.93 6.19
C ASN A 34 5.03 -3.72 7.12
N TYR A 35 4.03 -2.83 7.18
CA TYR A 35 3.96 -1.76 8.18
C TYR A 35 3.92 -2.28 9.62
N ARG A 36 3.18 -3.38 9.86
CA ARG A 36 3.17 -4.02 11.18
C ARG A 36 4.50 -4.69 11.53
N VAL A 37 5.24 -5.16 10.53
CA VAL A 37 6.63 -5.65 10.71
C VAL A 37 7.56 -4.49 11.05
N LEU A 38 7.44 -3.35 10.37
CA LEU A 38 8.22 -2.14 10.68
C LEU A 38 7.95 -1.64 12.10
N ASP A 39 6.70 -1.66 12.53
CA ASP A 39 6.30 -1.24 13.87
C ASP A 39 7.02 -2.02 14.99
N GLN A 40 7.42 -3.26 14.72
CA GLN A 40 8.24 -4.04 15.65
C GLN A 40 9.63 -3.43 15.90
N ALA A 41 10.16 -2.63 14.97
CA ALA A 41 11.43 -1.91 15.14
C ALA A 41 11.29 -0.68 16.06
N ASN A 42 10.07 -0.17 16.27
CA ASN A 42 9.78 0.99 17.13
C ASN A 42 9.52 0.62 18.59
N HIS A 43 9.38 -0.68 18.91
CA HIS A 43 9.14 -1.14 20.27
C HIS A 43 10.39 -0.95 21.15
N ILE A 44 10.32 0.01 22.06
CA ILE A 44 11.44 0.40 22.95
C ILE A 44 11.87 -0.70 23.92
N ASP A 45 10.96 -1.65 24.24
CA ASP A 45 11.24 -2.77 25.14
C ASP A 45 12.11 -3.87 24.49
N ARG A 46 12.40 -3.76 23.19
CA ARG A 46 13.23 -4.72 22.46
C ARG A 46 14.70 -4.32 22.47
N SER A 47 15.58 -5.32 22.41
CA SER A 47 17.00 -5.08 22.22
C SER A 47 17.25 -4.32 20.91
N VAL A 48 18.34 -3.53 20.88
CA VAL A 48 18.75 -2.81 19.67
C VAL A 48 18.95 -3.76 18.48
N PHE A 49 19.47 -4.97 18.74
CA PHE A 49 19.66 -5.98 17.70
C PHE A 49 18.34 -6.51 17.15
N ASP A 50 17.33 -6.72 17.99
CA ASP A 50 16.02 -7.19 17.51
C ASP A 50 15.33 -6.12 16.68
N ARG A 51 15.41 -4.85 17.10
CA ARG A 51 14.91 -3.72 16.31
C ARG A 51 15.61 -3.63 14.96
N LEU A 52 16.94 -3.81 14.92
CA LEU A 52 17.70 -3.83 13.68
C LEU A 52 17.29 -5.00 12.76
N LYS A 53 17.02 -6.18 13.32
CA LYS A 53 16.50 -7.32 12.55
C LYS A 53 15.15 -6.96 11.91
N PHE A 54 14.21 -6.37 12.65
CA PHE A 54 12.91 -5.97 12.09
C PHE A 54 13.04 -4.89 11.01
N LEU A 55 13.97 -3.96 11.16
CA LEU A 55 14.29 -2.99 10.11
C LEU A 55 14.80 -3.68 8.83
N ALA A 56 15.75 -4.61 8.97
CA ALA A 56 16.29 -5.37 7.85
C ALA A 56 15.24 -6.26 7.18
N ILE A 57 14.38 -6.93 7.96
CA ILE A 57 13.27 -7.74 7.44
C ILE A 57 12.29 -6.86 6.67
N THR A 58 11.91 -5.69 7.22
CA THR A 58 11.00 -4.75 6.54
C THR A 58 11.56 -4.32 5.19
N ALA A 59 12.85 -3.99 5.14
CA ALA A 59 13.53 -3.59 3.90
C ALA A 59 13.57 -4.73 2.88
N SER A 60 13.94 -5.95 3.30
CA SER A 60 13.95 -7.12 2.43
C SER A 60 12.56 -7.45 1.86
N ASN A 61 11.53 -7.38 2.71
CA ASN A 61 10.14 -7.58 2.27
C ASN A 61 9.75 -6.54 1.22
N LEU A 62 10.08 -5.26 1.47
CA LEU A 62 9.72 -4.17 0.57
C LEU A 62 10.41 -4.32 -0.79
N ASP A 63 11.67 -4.76 -0.82
CA ASP A 63 12.41 -5.03 -2.06
C ASP A 63 11.73 -6.14 -2.89
N GLU A 64 11.29 -7.22 -2.23
CA GLU A 64 10.51 -8.28 -2.88
C GLU A 64 9.17 -7.74 -3.43
N PHE A 65 8.47 -6.90 -2.65
CA PHE A 65 7.23 -6.27 -3.10
C PHE A 65 7.45 -5.41 -4.34
N CYS A 66 8.50 -4.58 -4.37
CA CYS A 66 8.83 -3.79 -5.54
C CYS A 66 9.14 -4.67 -6.75
N THR A 67 10.04 -5.63 -6.59
CA THR A 67 10.47 -6.51 -7.68
C THR A 67 9.32 -7.33 -8.26
N ILE A 68 8.48 -7.92 -7.40
CA ILE A 68 7.42 -8.83 -7.83
C ILE A 68 6.11 -8.09 -8.10
N ARG A 69 5.62 -7.27 -7.16
CA ARG A 69 4.29 -6.65 -7.25
C ARG A 69 4.28 -5.41 -8.13
N LEU A 70 5.20 -4.46 -7.89
CA LEU A 70 5.30 -3.30 -8.78
C LEU A 70 5.75 -3.74 -10.17
N GLY A 71 6.76 -4.61 -10.28
CA GLY A 71 7.19 -5.18 -11.56
C GLY A 71 6.04 -5.84 -12.34
N SER A 72 5.19 -6.63 -11.67
CA SER A 72 3.99 -7.19 -12.33
C SER A 72 3.04 -6.11 -12.82
N LEU A 73 2.88 -5.01 -12.08
CA LEU A 73 1.99 -3.91 -12.43
C LEU A 73 2.49 -3.18 -13.69
N TYR A 74 3.79 -2.89 -13.77
CA TYR A 74 4.43 -2.38 -14.99
C TYR A 74 4.16 -3.29 -16.18
N ASN A 75 4.30 -4.61 -16.03
CA ASN A 75 3.98 -5.54 -17.12
C ASN A 75 2.52 -5.42 -17.60
N TYR A 76 1.54 -5.21 -16.70
CA TYR A 76 0.16 -4.96 -17.13
C TYR A 76 0.06 -3.67 -17.95
N LEU A 77 0.73 -2.60 -17.52
CA LEU A 77 0.73 -1.31 -18.19
C LEU A 77 1.40 -1.35 -19.58
N ASP A 78 2.56 -1.98 -19.67
CA ASP A 78 3.38 -2.05 -20.88
C ASP A 78 2.74 -2.91 -21.97
N TYR A 79 2.09 -4.01 -21.57
CA TYR A 79 1.42 -4.91 -22.50
C TYR A 79 -0.08 -4.58 -22.70
N GLY A 80 -0.57 -3.47 -22.13
CA GLY A 80 -1.98 -3.07 -22.24
C GLY A 80 -2.96 -4.11 -21.69
N LYS A 81 -2.54 -4.88 -20.69
CA LYS A 81 -3.37 -5.89 -20.03
C LYS A 81 -4.11 -5.26 -18.86
N GLU A 82 -5.34 -5.72 -18.62
CA GLU A 82 -6.11 -5.32 -17.45
C GLU A 82 -5.72 -6.17 -16.25
N ARG A 83 -5.46 -5.51 -15.13
CA ARG A 83 -5.26 -6.15 -13.84
C ARG A 83 -6.54 -6.06 -13.02
N PHE A 84 -6.97 -7.19 -12.47
CA PHE A 84 -8.08 -7.24 -11.54
C PHE A 84 -7.65 -7.84 -10.22
N ASP A 85 -7.93 -7.13 -9.14
CA ASP A 85 -7.84 -7.65 -7.77
C ASP A 85 -9.24 -8.00 -7.22
N TYR A 86 -9.31 -8.83 -6.19
CA TYR A 86 -10.59 -9.24 -5.56
C TYR A 86 -11.36 -8.07 -4.95
N SER A 87 -10.65 -7.00 -4.59
CA SER A 87 -11.23 -5.73 -4.14
C SER A 87 -11.88 -4.92 -5.27
N GLY A 88 -11.69 -5.32 -6.53
CA GLY A 88 -12.12 -4.57 -7.70
C GLY A 88 -11.11 -3.51 -8.17
N LEU A 89 -10.03 -3.26 -7.42
CA LEU A 89 -9.00 -2.32 -7.82
C LEU A 89 -8.32 -2.74 -9.13
N ARG A 90 -8.11 -1.74 -10.00
CA ARG A 90 -7.44 -1.86 -11.30
C ARG A 90 -6.03 -1.28 -11.28
N GLU A 91 -5.29 -1.47 -12.36
CA GLU A 91 -3.97 -0.85 -12.58
C GLU A 91 -4.02 0.66 -12.87
N THR A 92 -5.17 1.19 -13.28
CA THR A 92 -5.33 2.58 -13.74
C THR A 92 -4.93 3.64 -12.70
N PRO A 93 -5.33 3.53 -11.41
CA PRO A 93 -4.89 4.47 -10.38
C PRO A 93 -3.37 4.53 -10.26
N PHE A 94 -2.70 3.38 -10.37
CA PHE A 94 -1.24 3.32 -10.31
C PHE A 94 -0.60 3.93 -11.54
N ARG A 95 -1.16 3.68 -12.74
CA ARG A 95 -0.73 4.36 -13.97
C ARG A 95 -0.77 5.87 -13.82
N GLN A 96 -1.86 6.39 -13.26
CA GLN A 96 -2.05 7.84 -13.07
C GLN A 96 -0.97 8.41 -12.15
N TYR A 97 -0.78 7.85 -10.95
CA TYR A 97 0.25 8.31 -10.01
C TYR A 97 1.70 8.15 -10.49
N LEU A 98 1.95 7.24 -11.42
CA LEU A 98 3.30 6.98 -11.94
C LEU A 98 3.67 7.88 -13.13
N LEU A 99 2.68 8.22 -13.96
CA LEU A 99 2.88 8.99 -15.19
C LEU A 99 2.59 10.49 -15.03
N ASP A 100 1.93 10.89 -13.95
CA ASP A 100 1.81 12.27 -13.48
C ASP A 100 3.06 12.70 -12.69
#